data_AF-A0A831NUH9-F1
#
_entry.id   AF-A0A831NUH9-F1
#
_cell.length_a   1.000
_cell.length_b   1.000
_cell.length_c   1.000
_cell.angle_alpha   90.00
_cell.angle_beta   90.00
_cell.angle_gamma   90.00
#
_symmetry.space_group_name_H-M   'P 1'
#
loop_
_entity.id
_entity.type
_entity.pdbx_description
1 polymer ?
#
loop_
_entity_poly.entity_id
_entity_poly.type
_entity_poly.pdbx_seq_one_letter_code
_entity_poly.pdbx_strand_id
1 'polypeptide(L)'
;MKRLTTLFFALLLFFGMTSRNASAQDANEIMKQSHLAYFYAGDDGISDVTMSIVSKRGKERIREFTMIRLDNEEGGNQKYYTYFKKPSDVSRTTFMVYKTSEGNDQRWIYIPSIDLIKPISADDKNSSFVGSDFSYEDVSGRHWTEDNHTLKGEETLDGKAVYVIESVPKKAYKGFSRKVSYIDKETMLPLKEEYYNKKDKLIKEFTADKIEVIDGIPTITVRTMKNIKK
;
A
#
# COMPACT_ATOMS: atom_id res chain seq x y z
N MET A 1 -78.37 23.36 -23.24
CA MET A 1 -77.06 24.04 -23.20
C MET A 1 -76.31 23.55 -21.96
N LYS A 2 -75.43 22.55 -22.12
CA LYS A 2 -74.61 21.97 -21.03
C LYS A 2 -73.21 22.56 -21.13
N ARG A 3 -72.71 23.21 -20.07
CA ARG A 3 -71.31 23.67 -19.98
C ARG A 3 -70.49 22.59 -19.27
N LEU A 4 -69.46 22.09 -19.95
CA LEU A 4 -68.50 21.12 -19.45
C LEU A 4 -67.29 21.91 -18.93
N THR A 5 -67.01 21.84 -17.63
CA THR A 5 -65.83 22.42 -17.00
C THR A 5 -64.76 21.34 -16.86
N THR A 6 -63.69 21.44 -17.65
CA THR A 6 -62.55 20.50 -17.58
C THR A 6 -61.53 21.04 -16.58
N LEU A 7 -61.34 20.32 -15.46
CA LEU A 7 -60.27 20.58 -14.49
C LEU A 7 -58.94 20.05 -15.04
N PHE A 8 -57.94 20.92 -15.16
CA PHE A 8 -56.56 20.55 -15.50
C PHE A 8 -55.81 20.19 -14.21
N PHE A 9 -55.41 18.93 -14.08
CA PHE A 9 -54.59 18.44 -12.95
C PHE A 9 -53.11 18.60 -13.33
N ALA A 10 -52.43 19.59 -12.74
CA ALA A 10 -51.00 19.79 -12.92
C ALA A 10 -50.22 18.79 -12.04
N LEU A 11 -49.65 17.77 -12.67
CA LEU A 11 -48.76 16.80 -12.01
C LEU A 11 -47.36 17.42 -11.87
N LEU A 12 -47.06 17.95 -10.69
CA LEU A 12 -45.72 18.39 -10.30
C LEU A 12 -44.83 17.16 -10.08
N LEU A 13 -44.01 16.84 -11.08
CA LEU A 13 -42.92 15.87 -10.97
C LEU A 13 -41.79 16.47 -10.10
N PHE A 14 -41.78 16.09 -8.83
CA PHE A 14 -40.66 16.32 -7.93
C PHE A 14 -39.49 15.42 -8.39
N PHE A 15 -38.59 15.97 -9.20
CA PHE A 15 -37.34 15.31 -9.56
C PHE A 15 -36.39 15.43 -8.35
N GLY A 16 -36.43 14.42 -7.47
CA GLY A 16 -35.48 14.30 -6.38
C GLY A 16 -34.08 14.12 -6.95
N MET A 17 -33.25 15.17 -6.88
CA MET A 17 -31.80 15.05 -7.01
C MET A 17 -31.32 14.13 -5.88
N THR A 18 -31.13 12.86 -6.18
CA THR A 18 -30.37 11.96 -5.31
C THR A 18 -28.91 12.34 -5.46
N SER A 19 -28.38 13.07 -4.48
CA SER A 19 -26.94 13.25 -4.32
C SER A 19 -26.32 11.86 -4.17
N ARG A 20 -25.77 11.31 -5.27
CA ARG A 20 -24.93 10.12 -5.20
C ARG A 20 -23.74 10.48 -4.31
N ASN A 21 -23.64 9.82 -3.16
CA ASN A 21 -22.42 9.80 -2.35
C ASN A 21 -21.32 9.05 -3.13
N ALA A 22 -20.77 9.71 -4.16
CA ALA A 22 -19.82 9.13 -5.11
C ALA A 22 -18.40 8.96 -4.52
N SER A 23 -18.11 9.49 -3.33
CA SER A 23 -16.72 9.64 -2.89
C SER A 23 -16.10 8.38 -2.24
N ALA A 24 -16.89 7.51 -1.61
CA ALA A 24 -16.35 6.37 -0.84
C ALA A 24 -16.19 5.10 -1.69
N GLN A 25 -17.15 4.78 -2.56
CA GLN A 25 -17.09 3.58 -3.40
C GLN A 25 -15.95 3.69 -4.43
N ASP A 26 -15.74 4.88 -4.99
CA ASP A 26 -14.68 5.13 -5.98
C ASP A 26 -13.28 5.09 -5.34
N ALA A 27 -13.11 5.63 -4.12
CA ALA A 27 -11.83 5.60 -3.41
C ALA A 27 -11.40 4.17 -3.00
N ASN A 28 -12.36 3.34 -2.56
CA ASN A 28 -12.06 1.94 -2.25
C ASN A 28 -11.63 1.14 -3.48
N GLU A 29 -12.27 1.38 -4.64
CA GLU A 29 -11.90 0.71 -5.88
C GLU A 29 -10.52 1.16 -6.37
N ILE A 30 -10.21 2.46 -6.33
CA ILE A 30 -8.87 2.98 -6.66
C ILE A 30 -7.79 2.32 -5.80
N MET A 31 -8.03 2.22 -4.48
CA MET A 31 -7.06 1.59 -3.58
C MET A 31 -6.95 0.07 -3.76
N LYS A 32 -8.05 -0.60 -4.12
CA LYS A 32 -8.02 -2.01 -4.50
C LYS A 32 -7.16 -2.22 -5.74
N GLN A 33 -7.44 -1.48 -6.82
CA GLN A 33 -6.68 -1.56 -8.07
C GLN A 33 -5.20 -1.25 -7.86
N SER A 34 -4.90 -0.22 -7.06
CA SER A 34 -3.51 0.11 -6.71
C SER A 34 -2.82 -0.98 -5.92
N HIS A 35 -3.52 -1.59 -4.96
CA HIS A 35 -2.99 -2.71 -4.19
C HIS A 35 -2.69 -3.92 -5.08
N LEU A 36 -3.60 -4.26 -6.00
CA LEU A 36 -3.41 -5.35 -6.95
C LEU A 36 -2.23 -5.08 -7.89
N ALA A 37 -2.18 -3.89 -8.48
CA ALA A 37 -1.11 -3.47 -9.39
C ALA A 37 0.28 -3.49 -8.73
N TYR A 38 0.37 -3.20 -7.42
CA TYR A 38 1.67 -3.16 -6.75
C TYR A 38 2.07 -4.49 -6.10
N PHE A 39 1.15 -5.18 -5.42
CA PHE A 39 1.46 -6.36 -4.61
C PHE A 39 1.04 -7.69 -5.23
N TYR A 40 0.14 -7.71 -6.23
CA TYR A 40 -0.42 -8.93 -6.84
C TYR A 40 -0.28 -8.94 -8.37
N ALA A 41 0.64 -8.16 -8.93
CA ALA A 41 0.84 -8.13 -10.37
C ALA A 41 1.50 -9.43 -10.88
N GLY A 42 0.78 -10.20 -11.70
CA GLY A 42 1.20 -11.53 -12.17
C GLY A 42 0.96 -12.66 -11.14
N ASP A 43 1.03 -13.91 -11.58
CA ASP A 43 0.75 -15.08 -10.72
C ASP A 43 1.89 -15.36 -9.71
N ASP A 44 3.11 -14.98 -10.06
CA ASP A 44 4.28 -15.06 -9.20
C ASP A 44 5.28 -13.93 -9.51
N GLY A 45 6.35 -13.86 -8.73
CA GLY A 45 7.43 -12.92 -9.01
C GLY A 45 8.69 -13.25 -8.26
N ILE A 46 9.83 -12.90 -8.86
CA ILE A 46 11.15 -12.95 -8.24
C ILE A 46 11.85 -11.61 -8.40
N SER A 47 12.57 -11.18 -7.37
CA SER A 47 13.35 -9.94 -7.41
C SER A 47 14.64 -10.11 -6.63
N ASP A 48 15.76 -9.83 -7.28
CA ASP A 48 17.03 -9.61 -6.60
C ASP A 48 17.16 -8.14 -6.23
N VAL A 49 17.16 -7.86 -4.94
CA VAL A 49 17.08 -6.50 -4.39
C VAL A 49 18.41 -6.13 -3.73
N THR A 50 18.93 -4.96 -4.10
CA THR A 50 19.97 -4.26 -3.34
C THR A 50 19.34 -3.12 -2.57
N MET A 51 19.44 -3.18 -1.23
CA MET A 51 18.89 -2.17 -0.32
C MET A 51 20.04 -1.37 0.30
N SER A 52 20.08 -0.07 0.01
CA SER A 52 20.96 0.88 0.69
C SER A 52 20.23 1.51 1.89
N ILE A 53 20.88 1.53 3.05
CA ILE A 53 20.37 2.15 4.27
C ILE A 53 21.35 3.22 4.70
N VAL A 54 20.92 4.46 4.54
CA VAL A 54 21.73 5.64 4.81
C VAL A 54 21.28 6.25 6.14
N SER A 55 22.21 6.33 7.10
CA SER A 55 21.96 7.01 8.37
C SER A 55 21.98 8.54 8.20
N LYS A 56 21.46 9.27 9.20
CA LYS A 56 21.51 10.74 9.28
C LYS A 56 22.89 11.35 9.07
N ARG A 57 23.96 10.60 9.39
CA ARG A 57 25.36 11.03 9.26
C ARG A 57 26.00 10.61 7.93
N GLY A 58 25.21 10.10 6.98
CA GLY A 58 25.68 9.65 5.67
C GLY A 58 26.31 8.26 5.64
N LYS A 59 26.45 7.58 6.80
CA LYS A 59 26.96 6.20 6.82
C LYS A 59 25.95 5.27 6.14
N GLU A 60 26.42 4.56 5.13
CA GLU A 60 25.66 3.60 4.35
C GLU A 60 25.88 2.16 4.84
N ARG A 61 24.83 1.35 4.75
CA ARG A 61 24.87 -0.11 4.86
C ARG A 61 24.09 -0.70 3.69
N ILE A 62 24.70 -1.64 2.98
CA ILE A 62 24.07 -2.31 1.83
C ILE A 62 23.63 -3.70 2.27
N ARG A 63 22.47 -4.14 1.80
CA ARG A 63 21.99 -5.52 1.90
C ARG A 63 21.55 -6.03 0.54
N GLU A 64 21.83 -7.31 0.30
CA GLU A 64 21.40 -7.99 -0.92
C GLU A 64 20.52 -9.17 -0.52
N PHE A 65 19.34 -9.28 -1.12
CA PHE A 65 18.40 -10.37 -0.84
C PHE A 65 17.55 -10.70 -2.07
N THR A 66 17.05 -11.93 -2.14
CA THR A 66 16.04 -12.31 -3.11
C THR A 66 14.68 -12.30 -2.45
N MET A 67 13.69 -11.74 -3.12
CA MET A 67 12.28 -11.89 -2.78
C MET A 67 11.63 -12.79 -3.80
N ILE A 68 10.81 -13.73 -3.34
CA ILE A 68 9.94 -14.56 -4.17
C ILE A 68 8.51 -14.39 -3.64
N ARG A 69 7.57 -14.26 -4.57
CA ARG A 69 6.14 -14.17 -4.30
C ARG A 69 5.42 -15.24 -5.10
N LEU A 70 4.38 -15.82 -4.50
CA LEU A 70 3.45 -16.72 -5.18
C LEU A 70 2.02 -16.35 -4.80
N ASP A 71 1.19 -16.10 -5.80
CA ASP A 71 -0.19 -15.69 -5.63
C ASP A 71 -1.07 -16.91 -5.91
N ASN A 72 -1.83 -17.35 -4.90
CA ASN A 72 -2.76 -18.46 -5.07
C ASN A 72 -4.15 -17.97 -5.47
N GLU A 73 -4.43 -16.69 -5.19
CA GLU A 73 -5.69 -16.01 -5.48
C GLU A 73 -5.39 -14.51 -5.61
N GLU A 74 -5.94 -13.86 -6.64
CA GLU A 74 -5.76 -12.43 -6.87
C GLU A 74 -6.36 -11.60 -5.72
N GLY A 75 -5.53 -10.75 -5.11
CA GLY A 75 -5.91 -9.98 -3.93
C GLY A 75 -6.21 -10.83 -2.68
N GLY A 76 -5.93 -12.14 -2.72
CA GLY A 76 -6.22 -13.09 -1.67
C GLY A 76 -4.97 -13.74 -1.10
N ASN A 77 -4.99 -15.07 -1.02
CA ASN A 77 -3.93 -15.85 -0.42
C ASN A 77 -2.61 -15.75 -1.21
N GLN A 78 -1.59 -15.24 -0.55
CA GLN A 78 -0.29 -14.94 -1.17
C GLN A 78 0.85 -15.34 -0.24
N LYS A 79 1.93 -15.87 -0.78
CA LYS A 79 3.13 -16.26 -0.02
C LYS A 79 4.31 -15.39 -0.43
N TYR A 80 5.03 -14.87 0.56
CA TYR A 80 6.33 -14.23 0.35
C TYR A 80 7.44 -15.02 1.02
N TYR A 81 8.57 -15.06 0.34
CA TYR A 81 9.81 -15.57 0.86
C TYR A 81 10.93 -14.60 0.52
N THR A 82 11.58 -14.04 1.54
CA THR A 82 12.76 -13.17 1.38
C THR A 82 13.97 -13.83 2.00
N TYR A 83 15.05 -13.95 1.25
CA TYR A 83 16.30 -14.57 1.69
C TYR A 83 17.47 -13.62 1.54
N PHE A 84 18.10 -13.27 2.66
CA PHE A 84 19.25 -12.38 2.70
C PHE A 84 20.53 -13.11 2.30
N LYS A 85 21.19 -12.60 1.26
CA LYS A 85 22.46 -13.13 0.72
C LYS A 85 23.66 -12.45 1.39
N LYS A 86 23.63 -11.11 1.46
CA LYS A 86 24.72 -10.28 2.01
C LYS A 86 24.19 -9.13 2.87
N PRO A 87 25.02 -8.56 3.77
CA PRO A 87 26.35 -9.01 4.19
C PRO A 87 26.30 -10.23 5.12
N SER A 88 27.47 -10.71 5.55
CA SER A 88 27.60 -11.94 6.36
C SER A 88 26.84 -11.90 7.68
N ASP A 89 26.66 -10.72 8.27
CA ASP A 89 25.94 -10.50 9.54
C ASP A 89 24.42 -10.72 9.43
N VAL A 90 23.85 -10.59 8.23
CA VAL A 90 22.43 -10.84 7.95
C VAL A 90 22.22 -12.01 6.98
N SER A 91 23.28 -12.60 6.46
CA SER A 91 23.21 -13.71 5.51
C SER A 91 22.41 -14.87 6.09
N ARG A 92 21.57 -15.50 5.27
CA ARG A 92 20.62 -16.56 5.63
C ARG A 92 19.47 -16.13 6.55
N THR A 93 19.37 -14.83 6.89
CA THR A 93 18.13 -14.31 7.47
C THR A 93 17.01 -14.54 6.47
N THR A 94 15.88 -15.07 6.95
CA THR A 94 14.73 -15.36 6.09
C THR A 94 13.51 -14.68 6.66
N PHE A 95 12.77 -13.97 5.82
CA PHE A 95 11.45 -13.43 6.17
C PHE A 95 10.39 -14.13 5.34
N MET A 96 9.40 -14.73 6.00
CA MET A 96 8.33 -15.49 5.38
C MET A 96 6.98 -14.89 5.75
N VAL A 97 6.08 -14.77 4.78
CA VAL A 97 4.73 -14.25 4.99
C VAL A 97 3.71 -15.14 4.32
N TYR A 98 2.68 -15.54 5.06
CA TYR A 98 1.45 -16.12 4.51
C TYR A 98 0.34 -15.10 4.69
N LYS A 99 -0.08 -14.49 3.60
CA LYS A 99 -1.17 -13.53 3.56
C LYS A 99 -2.50 -14.23 3.37
N THR A 100 -3.53 -13.65 3.93
CA THR A 100 -4.91 -14.12 3.76
C THR A 100 -5.79 -12.98 3.24
N SER A 101 -6.89 -13.33 2.57
CA SER A 101 -7.89 -12.35 2.11
C SER A 101 -8.55 -11.55 3.25
N GLU A 102 -8.41 -12.02 4.49
CA GLU A 102 -8.93 -11.35 5.69
C GLU A 102 -7.92 -10.37 6.33
N GLY A 103 -6.69 -10.28 5.81
CA GLY A 103 -5.63 -9.41 6.34
C GLY A 103 -4.98 -9.89 7.65
N ASN A 104 -5.24 -11.14 8.05
CA ASN A 104 -4.66 -11.77 9.24
C ASN A 104 -3.33 -12.47 8.91
N ASP A 105 -2.43 -11.76 8.22
CA ASP A 105 -1.23 -12.37 7.68
C ASP A 105 -0.31 -12.88 8.79
N GLN A 106 0.21 -14.09 8.58
CA GLN A 106 1.20 -14.69 9.45
C GLN A 106 2.59 -14.37 8.91
N ARG A 107 3.46 -13.88 9.81
CA ARG A 107 4.81 -13.42 9.47
C ARG A 107 5.82 -14.08 10.38
N TRP A 108 6.92 -14.54 9.81
CA TRP A 108 8.04 -15.10 10.57
C TRP A 108 9.36 -14.55 10.07
N ILE A 109 10.30 -14.36 10.98
CA ILE A 109 11.70 -14.13 10.67
C ILE A 109 12.55 -15.23 11.28
N TYR A 110 13.42 -15.82 10.47
CA TYR A 110 14.48 -16.71 10.92
C TYR A 110 15.77 -15.92 11.07
N ILE A 111 16.38 -16.00 12.26
CA ILE A 111 17.63 -15.32 12.60
C ILE A 111 18.72 -16.38 12.80
N PRO A 112 19.62 -16.57 11.81
CA PRO A 112 20.56 -17.70 11.80
C PRO A 112 21.61 -17.64 12.91
N SER A 113 22.01 -16.45 13.37
CA SER A 113 23.05 -16.29 14.40
C SER A 113 22.68 -16.88 15.77
N ILE A 114 21.39 -17.08 16.01
CA ILE A 114 20.84 -17.62 17.27
C ILE A 114 19.86 -18.78 17.01
N ASP A 115 19.83 -19.29 15.77
CA ASP A 115 18.94 -20.34 15.30
C ASP A 115 17.46 -20.17 15.73
N LEU A 116 16.96 -18.94 15.63
CA LEU A 116 15.64 -18.58 16.15
C LEU A 116 14.66 -18.32 15.01
N ILE A 117 13.52 -19.02 15.02
CA ILE A 117 12.33 -18.65 14.27
C ILE A 117 11.45 -17.80 15.19
N LYS A 118 11.27 -16.52 14.85
CA LYS A 118 10.44 -15.59 15.61
C LYS A 118 9.19 -15.22 14.81
N PRO A 119 7.97 -15.48 15.33
CA PRO A 119 6.76 -14.90 14.74
C PRO A 119 6.77 -13.38 14.93
N ILE A 120 6.36 -12.66 13.90
CA ILE A 120 6.16 -11.20 13.96
C ILE A 120 4.69 -10.97 14.24
N SER A 121 4.41 -10.48 15.46
CA SER A 121 3.04 -10.20 15.89
C SER A 121 2.39 -9.10 15.04
N ALA A 122 1.06 -9.02 15.06
CA ALA A 122 0.32 -7.94 14.41
C ALA A 122 0.72 -6.55 14.94
N ASP A 123 1.18 -6.48 16.19
CA ASP A 123 1.69 -5.24 16.80
C ASP A 123 3.10 -4.89 16.29
N ASP A 124 3.92 -5.91 16.03
CA ASP A 124 5.32 -5.74 15.61
C ASP A 124 5.49 -5.61 14.10
N LYS A 125 4.45 -5.82 13.28
CA LYS A 125 4.54 -5.68 11.81
C LYS A 125 4.98 -4.27 11.34
N ASN A 126 4.77 -3.27 12.19
CA ASN A 126 5.21 -1.89 11.99
C ASN A 126 6.68 -1.63 12.34
N SER A 127 7.37 -2.63 12.89
CA SER A 127 8.79 -2.52 13.25
C SER A 127 9.66 -2.48 12.00
N SER A 128 10.83 -1.84 12.15
CA SER A 128 11.83 -1.72 11.10
C SER A 128 12.22 -3.08 10.51
N PHE A 129 12.14 -3.17 9.18
CA PHE A 129 12.56 -4.31 8.38
C PHE A 129 14.09 -4.36 8.38
N VAL A 130 14.62 -5.23 9.24
CA VAL A 130 16.06 -5.50 9.42
C VAL A 130 16.88 -4.21 9.70
N GLY A 131 16.29 -3.17 10.28
CA GLY A 131 16.99 -1.91 10.56
C GLY A 131 16.95 -0.86 9.43
N SER A 132 16.14 -1.07 8.39
CA SER A 132 15.82 -0.06 7.38
C SER A 132 14.70 0.89 7.84
N ASP A 133 14.31 1.84 6.99
CA ASP A 133 13.13 2.68 7.22
C ASP A 133 11.83 2.06 6.73
N PHE A 134 11.90 0.97 5.96
CA PHE A 134 10.74 0.11 5.70
C PHE A 134 10.36 -0.66 6.97
N SER A 135 9.07 -0.96 7.12
CA SER A 135 8.55 -1.92 8.09
C SER A 135 8.29 -3.29 7.45
N TYR A 136 8.08 -4.33 8.26
CA TYR A 136 7.69 -5.64 7.74
C TYR A 136 6.38 -5.60 6.93
N GLU A 137 5.43 -4.76 7.36
CA GLU A 137 4.17 -4.55 6.63
C GLU A 137 4.38 -3.77 5.32
N ASP A 138 5.30 -2.80 5.25
CA ASP A 138 5.60 -2.09 4.00
C ASP A 138 6.17 -3.06 2.93
N VAL A 139 6.90 -4.09 3.36
CA VAL A 139 7.49 -5.11 2.45
C VAL A 139 6.43 -6.10 1.96
N SER A 140 5.53 -6.57 2.83
CA SER A 140 4.49 -7.54 2.46
C SER A 140 3.20 -6.93 1.92
N GLY A 141 3.04 -5.62 2.10
CA GLY A 141 1.81 -4.87 1.86
C GLY A 141 0.83 -4.96 3.03
N ARG A 142 -0.02 -3.93 3.11
CA ARG A 142 -1.21 -3.82 3.96
C ARG A 142 -2.45 -3.96 3.08
N HIS A 143 -3.45 -4.73 3.51
CA HIS A 143 -4.63 -4.97 2.68
C HIS A 143 -5.52 -3.72 2.66
N TRP A 144 -6.07 -3.34 1.49
CA TRP A 144 -6.85 -2.10 1.35
C TRP A 144 -8.08 -2.08 2.27
N THR A 145 -8.71 -3.25 2.49
CA THR A 145 -9.89 -3.35 3.36
C THR A 145 -9.64 -3.01 4.83
N GLU A 146 -8.39 -2.90 5.29
CA GLU A 146 -8.06 -2.54 6.67
C GLU A 146 -8.27 -1.04 6.99
N ASP A 147 -8.43 -0.19 5.96
CA ASP A 147 -8.54 1.26 6.09
C ASP A 147 -9.87 1.78 5.52
N ASN A 148 -10.26 2.98 5.94
CA ASN A 148 -11.32 3.77 5.32
C ASN A 148 -10.66 4.76 4.36
N HIS A 149 -11.06 4.72 3.10
CA HIS A 149 -10.47 5.53 2.03
C HIS A 149 -11.37 6.71 1.65
N THR A 150 -10.75 7.86 1.39
CA THR A 150 -11.42 9.07 0.90
C THR A 150 -10.63 9.66 -0.26
N LEU A 151 -11.27 9.82 -1.41
CA LEU A 151 -10.71 10.56 -2.53
C LEU A 151 -10.69 12.05 -2.18
N LYS A 152 -9.50 12.61 -2.00
CA LYS A 152 -9.30 14.03 -1.68
C LYS A 152 -9.35 14.89 -2.93
N GLY A 153 -9.02 14.31 -4.08
CA GLY A 153 -9.04 14.96 -5.37
C GLY A 153 -8.07 14.29 -6.33
N GLU A 154 -7.75 15.03 -7.38
CA GLU A 154 -6.83 14.62 -8.43
C GLU A 154 -5.80 15.73 -8.61
N GLU A 155 -4.54 15.36 -8.81
CA GLU A 155 -3.43 16.30 -8.92
C GLU A 155 -2.50 15.89 -10.08
N THR A 156 -1.50 16.73 -10.34
CA THR A 156 -0.36 16.39 -11.19
C THR A 156 0.88 16.29 -10.31
N LEU A 157 1.50 15.11 -10.27
CA LEU A 157 2.76 14.85 -9.56
C LEU A 157 3.84 14.54 -10.60
N ASP A 158 4.87 15.39 -10.68
CA ASP A 158 5.99 15.27 -11.62
C ASP A 158 5.53 15.04 -13.08
N GLY A 159 4.46 15.74 -13.49
CA GLY A 159 3.89 15.65 -14.84
C GLY A 159 2.91 14.49 -15.06
N LYS A 160 2.66 13.64 -14.06
CA LYS A 160 1.70 12.54 -14.12
C LYS A 160 0.40 12.89 -13.43
N ALA A 161 -0.73 12.56 -14.04
CA ALA A 161 -2.04 12.67 -13.38
C ALA A 161 -2.15 11.60 -12.28
N VAL A 162 -2.51 12.03 -11.07
CA VAL A 162 -2.63 11.13 -9.91
C VAL A 162 -3.97 11.32 -9.20
N TYR A 163 -4.47 10.23 -8.60
CA TYR A 163 -5.48 10.31 -7.55
C TYR A 163 -4.79 10.59 -6.21
N VAL A 164 -5.39 11.47 -5.39
CA VAL A 164 -4.94 11.72 -4.02
C VAL A 164 -5.93 11.07 -3.06
N ILE A 165 -5.51 9.97 -2.43
CA ILE A 165 -6.35 9.19 -1.52
C ILE A 165 -5.84 9.33 -0.08
N GLU A 166 -6.71 9.74 0.83
CA GLU A 166 -6.48 9.64 2.26
C GLU A 166 -7.02 8.32 2.79
N SER A 167 -6.19 7.59 3.55
CA SER A 167 -6.51 6.32 4.18
C SER A 167 -6.37 6.42 5.69
N VAL A 168 -7.44 6.10 6.42
CA VAL A 168 -7.49 6.09 7.88
C VAL A 168 -7.75 4.67 8.39
N PRO A 169 -6.91 4.10 9.27
CA PRO A 169 -7.13 2.74 9.76
C PRO A 169 -8.47 2.56 10.45
N LYS A 170 -9.19 1.46 10.13
CA LYS A 170 -10.48 1.13 10.75
C LYS A 170 -10.37 0.76 12.23
N LYS A 171 -9.19 0.32 12.67
CA LYS A 171 -8.87 -0.08 14.04
C LYS A 171 -7.65 0.70 14.53
N ALA A 172 -7.46 0.74 15.85
CA ALA A 172 -6.27 1.35 16.44
C ALA A 172 -5.01 0.72 15.85
N TYR A 173 -4.15 1.56 15.29
CA TYR A 173 -2.98 1.13 14.54
C TYR A 173 -1.77 2.00 14.89
N LYS A 174 -0.61 1.35 15.03
CA LYS A 174 0.62 1.98 15.55
C LYS A 174 1.47 2.60 14.43
N GLY A 175 1.35 2.11 13.20
CA GLY A 175 2.17 2.57 12.06
C GLY A 175 1.92 4.02 11.68
N PHE A 176 0.64 4.41 11.58
CA PHE A 176 0.21 5.77 11.26
C PHE A 176 -1.22 6.03 11.78
N SER A 177 -1.64 7.28 11.87
CA SER A 177 -3.05 7.66 12.10
C SER A 177 -3.79 7.96 10.81
N ARG A 178 -3.08 8.44 9.78
CA ARG A 178 -3.57 8.55 8.40
C ARG A 178 -2.41 8.43 7.42
N LYS A 179 -2.70 7.97 6.20
CA LYS A 179 -1.78 7.90 5.07
C LYS A 179 -2.38 8.64 3.88
N VAL A 180 -1.61 9.47 3.19
CA VAL A 180 -2.01 10.07 1.91
C VAL A 180 -1.23 9.37 0.80
N SER A 181 -1.92 8.83 -0.19
CA SER A 181 -1.32 8.07 -1.30
C SER A 181 -1.61 8.80 -2.62
N TYR A 182 -0.57 9.00 -3.42
CA TYR A 182 -0.64 9.59 -4.75
C TYR A 182 -0.54 8.46 -5.76
N ILE A 183 -1.68 8.07 -6.32
CA ILE A 183 -1.81 6.89 -7.18
C ILE A 183 -1.82 7.32 -8.64
N ASP A 184 -0.87 6.83 -9.42
CA ASP A 184 -0.81 7.09 -10.86
C ASP A 184 -2.07 6.60 -11.57
N LYS A 185 -2.70 7.45 -12.37
CA LYS A 185 -3.96 7.08 -13.05
C LYS A 185 -3.77 6.09 -14.19
N GLU A 186 -2.57 6.02 -14.75
CA GLU A 186 -2.26 5.14 -15.89
C GLU A 186 -1.90 3.72 -15.42
N THR A 187 -0.96 3.62 -14.47
CA THR A 187 -0.44 2.33 -13.99
C THR A 187 -1.08 1.84 -12.69
N MET A 188 -1.84 2.68 -12.00
CA MET A 188 -2.37 2.44 -10.65
C MET A 188 -1.29 2.23 -9.57
N LEU A 189 -0.01 2.45 -9.88
CA LEU A 189 1.07 2.34 -8.91
C LEU A 189 1.09 3.55 -7.96
N PRO A 190 1.38 3.36 -6.66
CA PRO A 190 1.62 4.47 -5.75
C PRO A 190 2.95 5.15 -6.11
N LEU A 191 2.91 6.42 -6.51
CA LEU A 191 4.10 7.21 -6.82
C LEU A 191 4.72 7.83 -5.58
N LYS A 192 3.86 8.21 -4.63
CA LYS A 192 4.24 8.80 -3.34
C LYS A 192 3.26 8.36 -2.27
N GLU A 193 3.75 8.11 -1.07
CA GLU A 193 2.89 7.99 0.11
C GLU A 193 3.45 8.75 1.30
N GLU A 194 2.58 9.43 2.03
CA GLU A 194 2.90 10.22 3.20
C GLU A 194 2.19 9.68 4.43
N TYR A 195 2.95 9.41 5.49
CA TYR A 195 2.45 8.78 6.70
C TYR A 195 2.45 9.78 7.85
N TYR A 196 1.31 9.93 8.53
CA TYR A 196 1.11 10.91 9.59
C TYR A 196 0.84 10.24 10.94
N ASN A 197 1.26 10.88 12.03
CA ASN A 197 0.92 10.44 13.38
C ASN A 197 -0.31 11.16 13.95
N LYS A 198 -0.77 10.74 15.14
CA LYS A 198 -1.96 11.29 15.82
C LYS A 198 -1.93 12.81 16.10
N LYS A 199 -0.77 13.45 16.02
CA LYS A 199 -0.59 14.92 16.13
C LYS A 199 -0.47 15.59 14.76
N ASP A 200 -0.88 14.89 13.70
CA ASP A 200 -0.85 15.31 12.31
C ASP A 200 0.53 15.70 11.76
N LYS A 201 1.60 15.14 12.34
CA LYS A 201 2.96 15.34 11.82
C LYS A 201 3.35 14.21 10.89
N LEU A 202 3.93 14.56 9.74
CA LEU A 202 4.58 13.61 8.83
C LEU A 202 5.69 12.85 9.58
N ILE A 203 5.72 11.53 9.43
CA ILE A 203 6.67 10.65 10.13
C ILE A 203 7.47 9.76 9.18
N LYS A 204 6.93 9.47 8.00
CA LYS A 204 7.53 8.59 7.01
C LYS A 204 7.01 8.98 5.63
N GLU A 205 7.85 8.85 4.62
CA GLU A 205 7.51 9.14 3.23
C GLU A 205 8.06 8.02 2.34
N PHE A 206 7.23 7.55 1.41
CA PHE A 206 7.58 6.60 0.37
C PHE A 206 7.58 7.31 -0.99
N THR A 207 8.53 6.99 -1.86
CA THR A 207 8.54 7.42 -3.27
C THR A 207 8.87 6.25 -4.20
N ALA A 208 8.20 6.20 -5.35
CA ALA A 208 8.57 5.35 -6.47
C ALA A 208 9.52 6.14 -7.38
N ASP A 209 10.83 5.89 -7.25
CA ASP A 209 11.86 6.69 -7.91
C ASP A 209 12.10 6.24 -9.36
N LYS A 210 11.81 4.97 -9.68
CA LYS A 210 11.91 4.42 -11.04
C LYS A 210 10.84 3.35 -11.25
N ILE A 211 10.16 3.43 -12.40
CA ILE A 211 9.20 2.45 -12.88
C ILE A 211 9.66 1.93 -14.24
N GLU A 212 9.65 0.62 -14.40
CA GLU A 212 9.99 -0.06 -15.66
C GLU A 212 8.90 -1.08 -15.99
N VAL A 213 8.73 -1.38 -17.28
CA VAL A 213 7.83 -2.45 -17.71
C VAL A 213 8.63 -3.74 -17.80
N ILE A 214 8.28 -4.74 -16.99
CA ILE A 214 8.91 -6.07 -16.97
C ILE A 214 7.83 -7.07 -17.35
N ASP A 215 8.04 -7.84 -18.41
CA ASP A 215 7.06 -8.81 -18.92
C ASP A 215 5.66 -8.21 -19.18
N GLY A 216 5.62 -6.94 -19.61
CA GLY A 216 4.38 -6.20 -19.85
C GLY A 216 3.74 -5.58 -18.61
N ILE A 217 4.35 -5.75 -17.42
CA ILE A 217 3.83 -5.26 -16.14
C ILE A 217 4.63 -4.03 -15.67
N PRO A 218 3.99 -2.85 -15.51
CA PRO A 218 4.60 -1.71 -14.85
C PRO A 218 5.02 -2.07 -13.42
N THR A 219 6.31 -1.91 -13.12
CA THR A 219 6.92 -2.36 -11.87
C THR A 219 7.80 -1.25 -11.29
N ILE A 220 7.63 -0.94 -10.00
CA ILE A 220 8.51 -0.02 -9.28
C ILE A 220 9.86 -0.73 -9.03
N THR A 221 10.90 -0.40 -9.79
CA THR A 221 12.22 -1.02 -9.70
C THR A 221 13.18 -0.28 -8.79
N VAL A 222 12.94 1.01 -8.52
CA VAL A 222 13.65 1.79 -7.50
C VAL A 222 12.63 2.52 -6.65
N ARG A 223 12.75 2.40 -5.33
CA ARG A 223 11.87 3.03 -4.36
C ARG A 223 12.62 3.43 -3.11
N THR A 224 12.22 4.56 -2.52
CA THR A 224 12.81 5.09 -1.29
C THR A 224 11.77 5.14 -0.19
N MET A 225 12.19 4.79 1.02
CA MET A 225 11.44 5.04 2.25
C MET A 225 12.29 5.91 3.15
N LYS A 226 11.75 7.05 3.59
CA LYS A 226 12.43 8.03 4.43
C LYS A 226 11.69 8.19 5.75
N ASN A 227 12.36 7.91 6.86
CA ASN A 227 11.82 8.21 8.18
C ASN A 227 12.13 9.67 8.59
N ILE A 228 11.09 10.49 8.68
CA ILE A 228 11.23 11.94 8.96
C ILE A 228 11.68 12.23 10.39
N LYS A 229 11.49 11.29 11.32
CA LYS A 229 11.97 11.45 12.72
C LYS A 229 13.43 11.10 12.89
N LYS A 230 13.98 10.27 11.99
CA LYS A 230 15.41 10.00 11.93
C LYS A 230 16.02 11.10 11.08
#